data_AF-A0A3M6WWG5-F1
#
_entry.id   AF-A0A3M6WWG5-F1
#
_cell.length_a   1.000
_cell.length_b   1.000
_cell.length_c   1.000
_cell.angle_alpha   90.00
_cell.angle_beta   90.00
_cell.angle_gamma   90.00
#
_symmetry.space_group_name_H-M   'P 1'
#
loop_
_entity.id
_entity.type
_entity.pdbx_description
1 polymer ?
#
loop_
_entity_poly.entity_id
_entity_poly.type
_entity_poly.pdbx_seq_one_letter_code
_entity_poly.pdbx_strand_id
1 'polypeptide(L)'
;MHLSTAIATFITSAAVADGLYFHIGALTAVDIYSPTPFHRVDFTVNNPDAVNAQGGSDAATCSLAWNTTNIPTCWTECTGGSGTYYTRISPNLTYTCADDFSLDIWQSYVYELGNHNNASVTISPSSSSSTGGEEDGFACTQDDQCKVCQTTAQGAGVDQGLEQYYGGAVPGGELC
;
A
#
# COMPACT_ATOMS: atom_id res chain seq x y z
N MET A 1 -15.83 45.44 -33.67
CA MET A 1 -14.60 44.92 -33.04
C MET A 1 -14.90 44.74 -31.56
N HIS A 2 -15.22 43.51 -31.11
CA HIS A 2 -15.41 43.21 -29.70
C HIS A 2 -14.18 42.46 -29.20
N LEU A 3 -13.39 43.12 -28.34
CA LEU A 3 -12.32 42.48 -27.59
C LEU A 3 -12.96 41.70 -26.43
N SER A 4 -12.89 40.37 -26.49
CA SER A 4 -13.21 39.51 -25.34
C SER A 4 -11.98 39.42 -24.45
N THR A 5 -12.04 40.04 -23.28
CA THR A 5 -11.05 39.91 -22.21
C THR A 5 -11.22 38.55 -21.54
N ALA A 6 -10.43 37.56 -21.94
CA ALA A 6 -10.34 36.29 -21.21
C ALA A 6 -9.45 36.50 -19.98
N ILE A 7 -10.06 36.53 -18.80
CA ILE A 7 -9.35 36.44 -17.52
C ILE A 7 -8.87 35.00 -17.39
N ALA A 8 -7.58 34.77 -17.59
CA ALA A 8 -6.95 33.48 -17.34
C ALA A 8 -6.89 33.26 -15.82
N THR A 9 -7.75 32.39 -15.31
CA THR A 9 -7.67 31.88 -13.94
C THR A 9 -6.38 31.09 -13.83
N PHE A 10 -5.41 31.60 -13.09
CA PHE A 10 -4.24 30.83 -12.68
C PHE A 10 -4.72 29.70 -11.79
N ILE A 11 -4.68 28.47 -12.31
CA ILE A 11 -4.75 27.27 -11.46
C ILE A 11 -3.44 27.29 -10.68
N THR A 12 -3.50 27.76 -9.44
CA THR A 12 -2.42 27.53 -8.49
C THR A 12 -2.42 26.04 -8.20
N SER A 13 -1.55 25.30 -8.89
CA SER A 13 -1.16 23.95 -8.52
C SER A 13 -0.79 23.98 -7.04
N ALA A 14 -1.63 23.38 -6.18
CA ALA A 14 -1.28 23.17 -4.79
C ALA A 14 0.01 22.37 -4.78
N ALA A 15 0.98 22.85 -4.00
CA ALA A 15 2.28 22.22 -3.87
C ALA A 15 2.08 20.73 -3.54
N VAL A 16 2.67 19.86 -4.35
CA VAL A 16 3.05 18.53 -3.87
C VAL A 16 3.80 18.78 -2.57
N ALA A 17 3.35 18.17 -1.47
CA ALA A 17 4.23 18.04 -0.32
C ALA A 17 5.36 17.13 -0.79
N ASP A 18 6.45 17.73 -1.30
CA ASP A 18 7.68 17.02 -1.64
C ASP A 18 8.05 16.16 -0.43
N GLY A 19 8.00 14.82 -0.58
CA GLY A 19 8.57 13.88 0.39
C GLY A 19 7.65 12.88 1.09
N LEU A 20 6.33 12.83 0.84
CA LEU A 20 5.47 11.80 1.44
C LEU A 20 5.39 10.53 0.55
N TYR A 21 5.60 9.37 1.17
CA TYR A 21 5.49 8.04 0.54
C TYR A 21 5.01 7.03 1.58
N PHE A 22 4.54 5.87 1.12
CA PHE A 22 4.39 4.70 1.97
C PHE A 22 5.64 3.85 1.87
N HIS A 23 6.22 3.51 3.02
CA HIS A 23 7.21 2.46 3.15
C HIS A 23 6.48 1.18 3.58
N ILE A 24 6.63 0.11 2.80
CA ILE A 24 6.00 -1.19 3.04
C ILE A 24 7.09 -2.21 3.38
N GLY A 25 7.12 -2.68 4.64
CA GLY A 25 8.09 -3.67 5.11
C GLY A 25 8.05 -3.80 6.63
N ALA A 26 8.50 -4.89 7.25
CA ALA A 26 8.79 -6.19 6.67
C ALA A 26 7.51 -6.83 6.13
N LEU A 27 7.58 -7.53 4.98
CA LEU A 27 6.43 -8.13 4.31
C LEU A 27 6.59 -9.65 4.25
N THR A 28 5.51 -10.38 4.50
CA THR A 28 5.40 -11.84 4.33
C THR A 28 4.09 -12.17 3.60
N ALA A 29 4.18 -12.89 2.50
CA ALA A 29 3.05 -13.43 1.77
C ALA A 29 3.12 -14.97 1.75
N VAL A 30 2.00 -15.64 1.98
CA VAL A 30 1.89 -17.09 2.05
C VAL A 30 0.68 -17.55 1.26
N ASP A 31 0.90 -18.47 0.33
CA ASP A 31 -0.14 -19.28 -0.29
C ASP A 31 0.01 -20.74 0.11
N ILE A 32 -1.08 -21.37 0.53
CA ILE A 32 -1.20 -22.81 0.76
C ILE A 32 -2.23 -23.32 -0.23
N TYR A 33 -1.86 -24.32 -1.04
CA TYR A 33 -2.71 -24.88 -2.08
C TYR A 33 -3.37 -26.21 -1.67
N SER A 34 -2.86 -26.88 -0.63
CA SER A 34 -3.32 -28.20 -0.18
C SER A 34 -3.25 -28.34 1.34
N PRO A 35 -4.26 -28.94 2.02
CA PRO A 35 -5.47 -29.57 1.45
C PRO A 35 -6.58 -28.57 1.08
N THR A 36 -6.49 -27.33 1.56
CA THR A 36 -7.46 -26.26 1.28
C THR A 36 -6.72 -24.96 0.96
N PRO A 37 -7.15 -24.21 -0.06
CA PRO A 37 -6.59 -22.91 -0.36
C PRO A 37 -6.58 -21.99 0.87
N PHE A 38 -5.44 -21.40 1.16
CA PHE A 38 -5.30 -20.36 2.17
C PHE A 38 -4.24 -19.36 1.72
N HIS A 39 -4.53 -18.09 1.94
CA HIS A 39 -3.70 -16.98 1.53
C HIS A 39 -3.53 -16.04 2.71
N ARG A 40 -2.34 -15.51 2.91
CA ARG A 40 -2.04 -14.53 3.94
C ARG A 40 -1.01 -13.53 3.45
N VAL A 41 -1.23 -12.25 3.71
CA VAL A 41 -0.27 -11.17 3.49
C VAL A 41 -0.17 -10.36 4.76
N ASP A 42 1.01 -10.37 5.38
CA ASP A 42 1.34 -9.61 6.59
C ASP A 42 2.42 -8.58 6.23
N PHE A 43 2.24 -7.32 6.65
CA PHE A 43 3.26 -6.29 6.46
C PHE A 43 3.15 -5.17 7.48
N THR A 44 4.17 -4.30 7.55
CA THR A 44 4.02 -2.99 8.20
C THR A 44 4.07 -1.87 7.18
N VAL A 45 3.35 -0.79 7.47
CA VAL A 45 3.32 0.41 6.65
C VAL A 45 3.46 1.64 7.50
N ASN A 46 4.26 2.59 7.04
CA ASN A 46 4.33 3.94 7.58
C ASN A 46 4.67 4.95 6.49
N ASN A 47 4.62 6.21 6.86
CA ASN A 47 5.29 7.28 6.12
C ASN A 47 6.46 7.75 6.99
N PRO A 48 7.70 7.27 6.76
CA PRO A 48 8.82 7.48 7.69
C PRO A 48 9.14 8.95 7.98
N ASP A 49 8.87 9.82 7.00
CA ASP A 49 9.18 11.25 7.07
C ASP A 49 7.95 12.10 7.50
N ALA A 50 6.80 11.47 7.74
CA ALA A 50 5.59 12.18 8.16
C ALA A 50 5.72 12.74 9.57
N VAL A 51 5.38 14.03 9.71
CA VAL A 51 5.19 14.65 11.02
C VAL A 51 3.82 14.27 11.60
N ASN A 52 3.60 14.50 12.90
CA ASN A 52 2.31 14.21 13.56
C ASN A 52 1.10 14.82 12.85
N ALA A 53 1.25 16.01 12.24
CA ALA A 53 0.17 16.66 11.50
C ALA A 53 -0.25 15.90 10.23
N GLN A 54 0.63 15.03 9.71
CA GLN A 54 0.44 14.23 8.49
C GLN A 54 0.13 12.76 8.80
N GLY A 55 -0.21 12.43 10.06
CA GLY A 55 -0.45 11.05 10.51
C GLY A 55 0.75 10.37 11.16
N GLY A 56 1.87 11.09 11.37
CA GLY A 56 3.07 10.61 12.06
C GLY A 56 3.80 9.49 11.35
N SER A 57 4.97 9.13 11.88
CA SER A 57 5.88 8.16 11.25
C SER A 57 5.84 6.76 11.85
N ASP A 58 5.04 6.54 12.90
CA ASP A 58 4.93 5.22 13.53
C ASP A 58 4.24 4.22 12.59
N ALA A 59 4.80 3.01 12.53
CA ALA A 59 4.28 1.96 11.67
C ALA A 59 3.02 1.27 12.19
N ALA A 60 2.09 1.02 11.27
CA ALA A 60 0.92 0.19 11.45
C ALA A 60 1.19 -1.21 10.90
N THR A 61 0.67 -2.23 11.56
CA THR A 61 0.75 -3.63 11.13
C THR A 61 -0.55 -4.03 10.43
N CYS A 62 -0.43 -4.50 9.20
CA CYS A 62 -1.53 -4.94 8.36
C CYS A 62 -1.47 -6.46 8.17
N SER A 63 -2.63 -7.11 8.21
CA SER A 63 -2.77 -8.54 7.95
C SER A 63 -4.03 -8.81 7.13
N LEU A 64 -3.85 -9.46 6.00
CA LEU A 64 -4.93 -9.92 5.11
C LEU A 64 -4.88 -11.44 5.09
N ALA A 65 -6.00 -12.10 5.32
CA ALA A 65 -6.08 -13.56 5.22
C ALA A 65 -7.41 -14.02 4.62
N TRP A 66 -7.36 -14.99 3.71
CA TRP A 66 -8.56 -15.57 3.10
C TRP A 66 -8.33 -17.02 2.69
N ASN A 67 -9.40 -17.80 2.58
CA ASN A 67 -9.36 -19.24 2.31
C ASN A 67 -10.16 -19.65 1.05
N THR A 68 -10.47 -18.66 0.21
CA THR A 68 -11.21 -18.82 -1.03
C THR A 68 -10.33 -18.50 -2.23
N THR A 69 -10.72 -18.99 -3.40
CA THR A 69 -10.08 -18.56 -4.67
C THR A 69 -10.42 -17.11 -5.03
N ASN A 70 -11.52 -16.59 -4.50
CA ASN A 70 -11.90 -15.19 -4.68
C ASN A 70 -11.11 -14.32 -3.69
N ILE A 71 -10.51 -13.26 -4.22
CA ILE A 71 -9.77 -12.27 -3.46
C ILE A 71 -10.75 -11.37 -2.69
N PRO A 72 -10.55 -11.09 -1.40
CA PRO A 72 -11.34 -10.11 -0.66
C PRO A 72 -11.19 -8.72 -1.27
N THR A 73 -12.31 -8.06 -1.55
CA THR A 73 -12.34 -6.69 -2.11
C THR A 73 -12.66 -5.62 -1.06
N CYS A 74 -12.98 -6.04 0.16
CA CYS A 74 -13.25 -5.17 1.30
C CYS A 74 -11.93 -4.64 1.90
N TRP A 75 -12.02 -3.48 2.55
CA TRP A 75 -10.91 -2.85 3.25
C TRP A 75 -10.73 -3.46 4.63
N THR A 76 -9.50 -3.85 4.97
CA THR A 76 -9.13 -4.33 6.30
C THR A 76 -8.35 -3.25 7.03
N GLU A 77 -8.75 -2.92 8.25
CA GLU A 77 -8.03 -1.98 9.11
C GLU A 77 -6.71 -2.58 9.61
N CYS A 78 -5.63 -1.80 9.55
CA CYS A 78 -4.35 -2.14 10.14
C CYS A 78 -4.31 -1.69 11.61
N THR A 79 -3.47 -2.34 12.41
CA THR A 79 -3.38 -2.09 13.85
C THR A 79 -2.12 -1.30 14.22
N GLY A 80 -2.24 -0.38 15.18
CA GLY A 80 -1.12 0.47 15.61
C GLY A 80 -0.85 1.65 14.68
N GLY A 81 0.35 2.24 14.78
CA GLY A 81 0.76 3.41 14.01
C GLY A 81 0.21 4.74 14.54
N SER A 82 0.69 5.84 13.95
CA SER A 82 0.30 7.22 14.30
C SER A 82 -0.92 7.74 13.51
N GLY A 83 -1.49 6.91 12.63
CA GLY A 83 -2.72 7.17 11.86
C GLY A 83 -3.47 5.86 11.58
N THR A 84 -4.69 5.95 11.05
CA THR A 84 -5.48 4.76 10.74
C THR A 84 -5.25 4.35 9.29
N TYR A 85 -4.58 3.21 9.12
CA TYR A 85 -4.30 2.60 7.83
C TYR A 85 -5.32 1.51 7.52
N TYR A 86 -5.68 1.39 6.25
CA TYR A 86 -6.49 0.31 5.71
C TYR A 86 -5.81 -0.24 4.48
N THR A 87 -5.97 -1.54 4.25
CA THR A 87 -5.43 -2.19 3.07
C THR A 87 -6.40 -3.22 2.51
N ARG A 88 -6.23 -3.52 1.23
CA ARG A 88 -6.85 -4.66 0.56
C ARG A 88 -5.95 -5.09 -0.59
N ILE A 89 -6.15 -6.30 -1.10
CA ILE A 89 -5.60 -6.68 -2.40
C ILE A 89 -6.32 -5.83 -3.47
N SER A 90 -5.58 -5.25 -4.39
CA SER A 90 -6.12 -4.37 -5.44
C SER A 90 -7.18 -5.12 -6.28
N PRO A 91 -8.46 -4.72 -6.27
CA PRO A 91 -9.55 -5.48 -6.88
C PRO A 91 -9.52 -5.47 -8.41
N ASN A 92 -8.79 -4.53 -9.00
CA ASN A 92 -8.67 -4.37 -10.46
C ASN A 92 -7.47 -5.14 -11.05
N LEU A 93 -6.68 -5.82 -10.20
CA LEU A 93 -5.50 -6.57 -10.62
C LEU A 93 -5.63 -8.03 -10.19
N THR A 94 -5.01 -8.91 -10.96
CA THR A 94 -5.11 -10.35 -10.72
C THR A 94 -4.09 -10.73 -9.65
N TYR A 95 -4.53 -11.11 -8.45
CA TYR A 95 -3.66 -11.85 -7.52
C TYR A 95 -3.40 -13.21 -8.16
N THR A 96 -2.16 -13.47 -8.53
CA THR A 96 -1.79 -14.75 -9.15
C THR A 96 -1.20 -15.69 -8.11
N CYS A 97 -0.28 -15.20 -7.29
CA CYS A 97 0.31 -15.91 -6.16
C CYS A 97 1.06 -14.95 -5.21
N ALA A 98 1.58 -15.49 -4.10
CA ALA A 98 2.30 -14.78 -3.05
C ALA A 98 3.53 -13.98 -3.50
N ASP A 99 3.99 -14.12 -4.75
CA ASP A 99 5.10 -13.36 -5.33
C ASP A 99 4.69 -12.33 -6.38
N ASP A 100 3.40 -12.19 -6.72
CA ASP A 100 2.97 -11.17 -7.67
C ASP A 100 1.53 -10.74 -7.39
N PHE A 101 1.42 -9.61 -6.69
CA PHE A 101 0.16 -9.00 -6.33
C PHE A 101 0.29 -7.49 -6.13
N SER A 102 -0.84 -6.80 -6.08
CA SER A 102 -0.90 -5.39 -5.73
C SER A 102 -1.73 -5.16 -4.47
N LEU A 103 -1.26 -4.24 -3.64
CA LEU A 103 -1.97 -3.76 -2.46
C LEU A 103 -2.48 -2.36 -2.73
N ASP A 104 -3.75 -2.11 -2.43
CA ASP A 104 -4.21 -0.75 -2.20
C ASP A 104 -3.97 -0.44 -0.72
N ILE A 105 -3.37 0.72 -0.45
CA ILE A 105 -3.19 1.25 0.91
C ILE A 105 -3.91 2.58 0.99
N TRP A 106 -4.64 2.78 2.09
CA TRP A 106 -5.31 4.03 2.41
C TRP A 106 -4.98 4.44 3.83
N GLN A 107 -4.69 5.71 4.06
CA GLN A 107 -4.43 6.28 5.39
C GLN A 107 -5.34 7.48 5.64
N SER A 108 -5.96 7.50 6.81
CA SER A 108 -6.60 8.68 7.38
C SER A 108 -5.75 9.25 8.52
N TYR A 109 -5.69 10.58 8.64
CA TYR A 109 -4.93 11.27 9.70
C TYR A 109 -5.70 12.44 10.33
N VAL A 110 -5.30 12.79 11.55
CA VAL A 110 -6.10 13.52 12.55
C VAL A 110 -6.40 14.98 12.17
N TYR A 111 -5.51 15.65 11.43
CA TYR A 111 -5.56 17.10 11.28
C TYR A 111 -6.39 17.60 10.09
N GLU A 112 -6.64 16.75 9.09
CA GLU A 112 -7.49 17.11 7.96
C GLU A 112 -8.49 15.99 7.70
N LEU A 113 -9.64 16.08 8.36
CA LEU A 113 -10.84 15.31 8.04
C LEU A 113 -11.21 15.60 6.57
N GLY A 114 -10.66 14.82 5.64
CA GLY A 114 -10.88 14.98 4.20
C GLY A 114 -9.62 14.90 3.33
N ASN A 115 -8.41 14.82 3.91
CA ASN A 115 -7.22 14.48 3.12
C ASN A 115 -6.79 13.04 3.44
N HIS A 116 -6.59 12.27 2.37
CA HIS A 116 -6.26 10.85 2.46
C HIS A 116 -5.03 10.56 1.60
N ASN A 117 -4.10 9.82 2.19
CA ASN A 117 -3.00 9.25 1.43
C ASN A 117 -3.46 7.90 0.90
N ASN A 118 -3.21 7.64 -0.38
CA ASN A 118 -3.49 6.36 -0.98
C ASN A 118 -2.34 5.99 -1.91
N ALA A 119 -2.13 4.69 -2.12
CA ALA A 119 -1.25 4.21 -3.17
C ALA A 119 -1.61 2.78 -3.53
N SER A 120 -1.34 2.41 -4.78
CA SER A 120 -1.30 1.04 -5.24
C SER A 120 0.17 0.61 -5.32
N VAL A 121 0.56 -0.43 -4.60
CA VAL A 121 1.94 -0.96 -4.63
C VAL A 121 1.94 -2.36 -5.22
N THR A 122 2.75 -2.58 -6.26
CA THR A 122 3.01 -3.93 -6.79
C THR A 122 4.15 -4.58 -6.01
N ILE A 123 3.88 -5.75 -5.45
CA ILE A 123 4.85 -6.58 -4.74
C ILE A 123 5.27 -7.71 -5.67
N SER A 124 6.55 -7.73 -6.01
CA SER A 124 7.16 -8.81 -6.79
C SER A 124 8.63 -9.00 -6.43
N PRO A 125 9.27 -10.13 -6.79
CA PRO A 125 10.70 -10.32 -6.59
C PRO A 125 11.58 -9.22 -7.20
N SER A 126 11.05 -8.45 -8.17
CA SER A 126 11.74 -7.32 -8.79
C SER A 126 11.39 -5.95 -8.18
N SER A 127 10.43 -5.86 -7.26
CA SER A 127 9.92 -4.59 -6.72
C SER A 127 10.76 -4.02 -5.56
N SER A 128 11.75 -4.77 -5.07
CA SER A 128 12.65 -4.30 -4.03
C SER A 128 13.69 -3.32 -4.57
N SER A 129 13.68 -2.09 -4.05
CA SER A 129 14.56 -1.01 -4.49
C SER A 129 16.01 -1.21 -4.03
N SER A 130 16.88 -1.11 -5.03
CA SER A 130 18.34 -1.08 -4.98
C SER A 130 18.90 0.09 -4.17
N THR A 131 19.16 -0.11 -2.89
CA THR A 131 20.12 0.69 -2.11
C THR A 131 21.07 -0.22 -1.34
N GLY A 132 21.89 -0.95 -2.10
CA GLY A 132 23.09 -1.61 -1.58
C GLY A 132 23.04 -3.13 -1.62
N GLY A 133 23.85 -3.73 -2.51
CA GLY A 133 24.23 -5.14 -2.42
C GLY A 133 23.21 -6.12 -2.98
N GLU A 134 23.73 -7.17 -3.58
CA GLU A 134 22.99 -8.25 -4.24
C GLU A 134 22.11 -9.02 -3.22
N GLU A 135 20.87 -9.38 -3.61
CA GLU A 135 19.92 -10.27 -2.89
C GLU A 135 19.02 -9.71 -1.77
N ASP A 136 19.01 -8.39 -1.54
CA ASP A 136 18.10 -7.78 -0.56
C ASP A 136 16.80 -7.33 -1.21
N GLY A 137 15.68 -8.00 -0.90
CA GLY A 137 14.44 -7.54 -1.51
C GLY A 137 13.14 -8.23 -1.15
N PHE A 138 12.86 -9.35 -1.78
CA PHE A 138 11.66 -10.15 -1.54
C PHE A 138 11.90 -11.52 -2.16
N ALA A 139 12.08 -12.54 -1.34
CA ALA A 139 12.47 -13.87 -1.79
C ALA A 139 11.41 -14.91 -1.47
N CYS A 140 11.25 -15.87 -2.38
CA CYS A 140 10.24 -16.91 -2.28
C CYS A 140 10.84 -18.30 -2.12
N THR A 141 10.16 -19.11 -1.33
CA THR A 141 10.36 -20.57 -1.27
C THR A 141 9.06 -21.23 -1.69
N GLN A 142 9.14 -22.29 -2.48
CA GLN A 142 7.97 -23.01 -2.99
C GLN A 142 8.18 -24.52 -2.91
N ASP A 143 7.14 -25.21 -2.47
CA ASP A 143 6.94 -26.65 -2.65
C ASP A 143 5.59 -26.94 -3.32
N ASP A 144 5.21 -28.22 -3.43
CA ASP A 144 3.96 -28.65 -4.08
C ASP A 144 2.69 -28.22 -3.32
N GLN A 145 2.80 -27.76 -2.08
CA GLN A 145 1.68 -27.47 -1.18
C GLN A 145 1.63 -26.00 -0.75
N CYS A 146 2.76 -25.28 -0.80
CA CYS A 146 2.94 -23.97 -0.19
C CYS A 146 3.94 -23.10 -0.96
N LYS A 147 3.65 -21.81 -1.05
CA LYS A 147 4.59 -20.76 -1.48
C LYS A 147 4.67 -19.68 -0.41
N VAL A 148 5.87 -19.39 0.05
CA VAL A 148 6.14 -18.36 1.07
C VAL A 148 7.12 -17.36 0.51
N CYS A 149 6.74 -16.09 0.49
CA CYS A 149 7.57 -14.97 0.05
C CYS A 149 7.75 -13.96 1.18
N GLN A 150 8.97 -13.48 1.38
CA GLN A 150 9.28 -12.55 2.48
C GLN A 150 10.42 -11.59 2.15
N THR A 151 10.40 -10.41 2.76
CA THR A 151 11.54 -9.47 2.75
C THR A 151 12.74 -10.11 3.48
N THR A 152 13.92 -10.07 2.87
CA THR A 152 15.10 -10.84 3.32
C THR A 152 16.04 -10.08 4.26
N ALA A 153 15.95 -8.75 4.32
CA ALA A 153 16.82 -7.92 5.14
C ALA A 153 16.03 -6.96 6.07
N GLN A 154 16.69 -6.54 7.15
CA GLN A 154 16.12 -5.55 8.07
C GLN A 154 16.04 -4.18 7.40
N GLY A 155 14.86 -3.57 7.44
CA GLY A 155 14.58 -2.32 6.72
C GLY A 155 14.37 -2.50 5.22
N ALA A 156 14.41 -3.74 4.70
CA ALA A 156 13.99 -4.02 3.35
C ALA A 156 12.48 -3.82 3.21
N GLY A 157 12.09 -3.18 2.13
CA GLY A 157 10.70 -2.84 1.86
C GLY A 157 10.55 -2.22 0.47
N VAL A 158 9.32 -1.83 0.17
CA VAL A 158 8.98 -1.12 -1.06
C VAL A 158 8.54 0.29 -0.69
N ASP A 159 9.18 1.29 -1.28
CA ASP A 159 8.76 2.67 -1.16
C ASP A 159 7.83 3.02 -2.33
N GLN A 160 6.62 3.46 -2.01
CA GLN A 160 5.61 3.82 -2.99
C GLN A 160 5.16 5.26 -2.78
N GLY A 161 5.35 6.09 -3.81
CA GLY A 161 4.85 7.46 -3.81
C GLY A 161 3.32 7.50 -3.72
N LEU A 162 2.81 8.51 -3.01
CA LEU A 162 1.37 8.67 -2.82
C LEU A 162 0.67 9.06 -4.12
N GLU A 163 -0.48 8.43 -4.37
CA GLU A 163 -1.39 8.76 -5.45
C GLU A 163 -2.37 9.86 -5.00
N GLN A 164 -2.54 10.89 -5.84
CA GLN A 164 -3.45 12.00 -5.51
C GLN A 164 -4.91 11.61 -5.85
N TYR A 165 -5.67 11.18 -4.85
CA TYR A 165 -7.13 11.30 -4.91
C TYR A 165 -7.52 12.64 -4.28
N TYR A 166 -7.79 13.64 -5.13
CA TYR A 166 -8.39 14.89 -4.69
C TYR A 166 -9.83 14.64 -4.22
N GLY A 167 -10.11 14.91 -2.95
CA GLY A 167 -11.49 15.12 -2.47
C GLY A 167 -11.99 14.30 -1.29
N GLY A 168 -11.13 13.64 -0.50
CA GLY A 168 -11.56 13.11 0.80
C GLY A 168 -12.60 11.99 0.75
N ALA A 169 -12.80 11.38 -0.42
CA ALA A 169 -13.67 10.22 -0.51
C ALA A 169 -12.92 9.02 0.07
N VAL A 170 -13.52 8.37 1.07
CA VAL A 170 -13.15 7.00 1.45
C VAL A 170 -13.20 6.18 0.16
N PRO A 171 -12.11 5.50 -0.23
CA PRO A 171 -12.12 4.72 -1.45
C PRO A 171 -13.24 3.70 -1.36
N GLY A 172 -14.12 3.69 -2.36
CA GLY A 172 -15.31 2.84 -2.37
C GLY A 172 -14.97 1.38 -2.07
N GLY A 173 -15.80 0.76 -1.24
CA GLY A 173 -15.61 -0.61 -0.74
C GLY A 173 -16.23 -0.77 0.64
N GLU A 174 -16.64 -2.00 0.97
CA GLU A 174 -17.08 -2.35 2.31
C GLU A 174 -15.86 -2.56 3.22
N LEU A 175 -16.02 -2.37 4.54
CA LEU A 175 -15.02 -2.84 5.50
C LEU A 175 -15.18 -4.36 5.69
N CYS A 176 -14.06 -5.07 5.78
CA CYS A 176 -14.02 -6.38 6.40
C CYS A 176 -14.05 -6.18 7.94
#